data_AF-A0A3M1NPI0-F1
#
_entry.id   AF-A0A3M1NPI0-F1
#
_cell.length_a   1.000
_cell.length_b   1.000
_cell.length_c   1.000
_cell.angle_alpha   90.00
_cell.angle_beta   90.00
_cell.angle_gamma   90.00
#
_symmetry.space_group_name_H-M   'P 1'
#
loop_
_entity.id
_entity.type
_entity.pdbx_description
1 polymer ?
#
loop_
_entity_poly.entity_id
_entity_poly.type
_entity_poly.pdbx_seq_one_letter_code
_entity_poly.pdbx_strand_id
1 'polypeptide(L)' 'LMPTGGVTLENAGDWIRAGAVAVGVGSALLDKAAIAAGDYAVLTENARKLHRSVEAARAE' A
#
# COMPACT_ATOMS: atom_id res chain seq x y z
N LEU A 1 3.90 -14.85 -6.58
CA LEU A 1 3.12 -14.75 -5.31
C LEU A 1 2.39 -13.41 -5.27
N MET A 2 1.24 -13.31 -4.57
CA MET A 2 0.53 -12.05 -4.29
C MET A 2 0.10 -12.02 -2.82
N PRO A 3 0.93 -11.47 -1.90
CA PRO A 3 0.60 -11.40 -0.48
C PRO A 3 -0.47 -10.33 -0.22
N THR A 4 -1.38 -10.62 0.70
CA THR A 4 -2.48 -9.72 1.10
C THR A 4 -2.52 -9.44 2.61
N GLY A 5 -1.85 -10.27 3.42
CA GLY A 5 -1.76 -10.11 4.87
C GLY A 5 -0.40 -9.57 5.29
N GLY A 6 -0.39 -8.55 6.16
CA GLY A 6 0.85 -7.94 6.67
C GLY A 6 1.51 -6.93 5.72
N VAL A 7 0.86 -6.58 4.60
CA VAL A 7 1.33 -5.51 3.72
C VAL A 7 0.90 -4.15 4.28
N THR A 8 1.85 -3.24 4.42
CA THR A 8 1.68 -1.84 4.86
C THR A 8 2.02 -0.88 3.73
N LEU A 9 1.84 0.43 3.97
CA LEU A 9 2.19 1.45 2.98
C LEU A 9 3.72 1.55 2.76
N GLU A 10 4.49 1.13 3.77
CA GLU A 10 5.94 1.22 3.82
C GLU A 10 6.61 -0.05 3.28
N ASN A 11 6.09 -1.24 3.63
CA ASN A 11 6.75 -2.51 3.31
C ASN A 11 6.31 -3.14 1.97
N ALA A 12 5.40 -2.51 1.24
CA ALA A 12 4.91 -3.03 -0.04
C ALA A 12 6.03 -3.28 -1.06
N GLY A 13 7.00 -2.38 -1.12
CA GLY A 13 8.20 -2.53 -1.95
C GLY A 13 9.04 -3.76 -1.57
N ASP A 14 9.15 -4.09 -0.29
CA ASP A 14 9.93 -5.24 0.17
C ASP A 14 9.36 -6.56 -0.33
N TRP A 15 8.03 -6.67 -0.39
CA TRP A 15 7.35 -7.82 -1.00
C TRP A 15 7.65 -7.93 -2.49
N ILE A 16 7.66 -6.81 -3.21
CA ILE A 16 8.00 -6.78 -4.63
C ILE A 16 9.46 -7.23 -4.84
N ARG A 17 10.41 -6.72 -4.03
CA ARG A 17 11.81 -7.16 -4.07
C ARG A 17 11.98 -8.65 -3.76
N ALA A 18 11.17 -9.18 -2.85
CA ALA A 18 11.15 -10.60 -2.54
C ALA A 18 10.53 -11.49 -3.65
N GLY A 19 10.15 -10.91 -4.79
CA GLY A 19 9.59 -11.62 -5.95
C GLY A 19 8.07 -11.74 -5.96
N ALA A 20 7.35 -10.96 -5.13
CA ALA A 20 5.91 -10.82 -5.30
C ALA A 20 5.59 -10.10 -6.62
N VAL A 21 4.61 -10.61 -7.36
CA VAL A 21 4.18 -10.01 -8.64
C VAL A 21 3.31 -8.77 -8.39
N ALA A 22 2.52 -8.84 -7.33
CA ALA A 22 1.63 -7.79 -6.85
C ALA A 22 1.46 -7.92 -5.33
N VAL A 23 0.87 -6.93 -4.68
CA VAL A 23 0.49 -6.97 -3.26
C VAL A 23 -0.96 -6.48 -3.10
N GLY A 24 -1.70 -7.07 -2.17
CA GLY A 24 -2.99 -6.57 -1.73
C GLY A 24 -2.86 -5.79 -0.42
N VAL A 25 -3.45 -4.60 -0.35
CA VAL A 25 -3.39 -3.74 0.85
C VAL A 25 -4.80 -3.35 1.28
N GLY A 26 -5.20 -3.82 2.45
CA GLY A 26 -6.52 -3.55 3.04
C GLY A 26 -6.43 -2.48 4.12
N SER A 27 -6.34 -2.92 5.38
CA SER A 27 -6.42 -2.06 6.57
C SER A 27 -5.39 -0.93 6.62
N ALA A 28 -4.21 -1.10 6.04
CA ALA A 28 -3.20 -0.05 5.97
C ALA A 28 -3.58 1.07 4.97
N LEU A 29 -4.36 0.75 3.93
CA LEU A 29 -4.82 1.72 2.93
C LEU A 29 -6.16 2.36 3.34
N LEU A 30 -7.10 1.52 3.79
CA LEU A 30 -8.50 1.88 4.08
C LEU A 30 -8.69 2.33 5.53
N ASP A 31 -8.35 3.58 5.81
CA ASP A 31 -8.61 4.20 7.11
C ASP A 31 -10.12 4.31 7.37
N LYS A 32 -10.59 3.60 8.40
CA LYS A 32 -12.02 3.54 8.73
C LYS A 32 -12.58 4.87 9.22
N ALA A 33 -11.79 5.65 9.94
CA ALA A 33 -12.21 6.96 10.45
C ALA A 33 -12.34 7.96 9.31
N ALA A 34 -11.37 7.96 8.39
CA ALA A 34 -11.41 8.78 7.18
C ALA A 34 -12.62 8.42 6.30
N ILE A 35 -12.90 7.13 6.11
CA ILE A 35 -14.09 6.67 5.37
C ILE A 35 -15.37 7.17 6.05
N ALA A 36 -15.49 7.02 7.37
CA ALA A 36 -16.66 7.45 8.12
C ALA A 36 -16.86 8.98 8.06
N ALA A 37 -15.76 9.74 8.00
CA ALA A 37 -15.77 11.20 7.89
C ALA A 37 -15.91 11.72 6.44
N GLY A 38 -15.85 10.84 5.43
CA GLY A 38 -15.78 11.24 4.02
C GLY A 38 -14.46 11.91 3.61
N ASP A 39 -13.41 11.76 4.41
CA ASP A 39 -12.10 12.35 4.17
C ASP A 39 -11.27 11.48 3.20
N TYR A 40 -11.62 11.56 1.91
CA TYR A 40 -10.90 10.83 0.87
C TYR A 40 -9.47 11.37 0.61
N ALA A 41 -9.10 12.52 1.18
CA ALA A 41 -7.75 13.05 1.04
C ALA A 41 -6.74 12.16 1.79
N VAL A 42 -7.12 11.64 2.97
CA VAL A 42 -6.32 10.66 3.72
C VAL A 42 -6.08 9.39 2.90
N LEU A 43 -7.14 8.83 2.31
CA LEU A 43 -7.03 7.62 1.48
C LEU A 43 -6.16 7.86 0.24
N THR A 44 -6.26 9.05 -0.34
CA THR A 44 -5.44 9.46 -1.48
C THR A 44 -3.97 9.52 -1.10
N GLU A 45 -3.62 10.11 0.04
CA GLU A 45 -2.23 10.17 0.50
C GLU A 45 -1.69 8.77 0.83
N ASN A 46 -2.50 7.90 1.44
CA ASN A 46 -2.12 6.51 1.68
C ASN A 46 -1.82 5.78 0.35
N ALA A 47 -2.68 5.96 -0.66
CA ALA A 47 -2.45 5.38 -1.98
C ALA A 47 -1.16 5.90 -2.63
N ARG A 48 -0.86 7.19 -2.49
CA ARG A 48 0.40 7.78 -2.98
C ARG A 48 1.62 7.19 -2.27
N LYS A 49 1.58 7.02 -0.95
CA LYS A 49 2.65 6.38 -0.17
C LYS A 49 2.90 4.95 -0.63
N LEU A 50 1.84 4.17 -0.75
CA LEU A 50 1.90 2.80 -1.23
C LEU A 50 2.51 2.72 -2.63
N HIS A 51 2.04 3.57 -3.55
CA HIS A 51 2.55 3.61 -4.91
C HIS A 51 4.04 3.97 -4.95
N ARG A 52 4.48 4.96 -4.17
CA ARG A 52 5.91 5.31 -4.05
C ARG A 52 6.76 4.13 -3.55
N SER A 53 6.30 3.38 -2.57
CA SER A 53 7.01 2.19 -2.06
C SER A 53 7.19 1.14 -3.15
N VAL A 54 6.14 0.89 -3.96
CA VAL A 54 6.20 -0.06 -5.08
C VAL A 54 7.07 0.43 -6.22
N GLU A 55 6.95 1.69 -6.63
CA GLU A 55 7.75 2.28 -7.72
C GLU A 55 9.25 2.26 -7.37
N ALA A 56 9.61 2.63 -6.15
CA ALA A 56 11.00 2.59 -5.70
C ALA A 56 11.58 1.16 -5.81
N ALA A 57 10.82 0.14 -5.41
CA ALA A 57 11.24 -1.25 -5.49
C ALA A 57 11.34 -1.80 -6.93
N ARG A 58 10.68 -1.18 -7.91
CA ARG A 58 10.73 -1.60 -9.33
C ARG A 58 11.82 -0.89 -10.14
N ALA A 59 12.33 0.23 -9.65
CA ALA A 59 13.37 1.01 -10.30
C ALA A 59 14.80 0.49 -10.00
N GLU A 60 14.91 -0.47 -9.08
CA GLU A 60 16.14 -1.20 -8.72
C GLU A 60 16.31 -2.46 -9.58
#